data_AF-A0AAQ0RGH3-F1
#
_entry.id   AF-A0AAQ0RGH3-F1
#
_cell.length_a   1.000
_cell.length_b   1.000
_cell.length_c   1.000
_cell.angle_alpha   90.00
_cell.angle_beta   90.00
_cell.angle_gamma   90.00
#
_symmetry.space_group_name_H-M   'P 1'
#
loop_
_entity.id
_entity.type
_entity.pdbx_description
1 polymer ?
#
loop_
_entity_poly.entity_id
_entity_poly.type
_entity_poly.pdbx_seq_one_letter_code
_entity_poly.pdbx_strand_id
1 'polypeptide(L)'
;MTENRNPTILSWSVKESLLQYIRVLGEISYASGLVELGDELVWPLASDHHDADGVRIAEFGGAIHLRAHDGLLDIVIADPEVRVNETQGQLSVRTALDAP
;
A
#
# COMPACT_ATOMS: atom_id res chain seq x y z
N MET A 1 -6.29 -27.59 -13.91
CA MET A 1 -7.17 -26.40 -13.97
C MET A 1 -6.69 -25.48 -12.86
N THR A 2 -5.69 -24.65 -13.15
CA THR A 2 -5.17 -23.65 -12.22
C THR A 2 -6.13 -22.47 -12.28
N GLU A 3 -6.88 -22.25 -11.20
CA GLU A 3 -7.76 -21.10 -11.06
C GLU A 3 -6.89 -19.84 -11.01
N ASN A 4 -7.00 -19.00 -12.04
CA ASN A 4 -6.34 -17.70 -12.08
C ASN A 4 -7.06 -16.79 -11.07
N ARG A 5 -6.68 -16.87 -9.80
CA ARG A 5 -7.21 -15.99 -8.77
C ARG A 5 -6.55 -14.63 -8.98
N ASN A 6 -7.28 -13.70 -9.59
CA ASN A 6 -6.91 -12.30 -9.52
C ASN A 6 -6.84 -11.93 -8.03
N PRO A 7 -5.66 -11.52 -7.51
CA PRO A 7 -5.54 -11.13 -6.12
C PRO A 7 -6.50 -9.97 -5.83
N THR A 8 -7.44 -10.18 -4.92
CA THR A 8 -8.37 -9.15 -4.44
C THR A 8 -7.77 -8.26 -3.35
N ILE A 9 -6.53 -8.54 -2.95
CA ILE A 9 -5.78 -7.81 -1.93
C ILE A 9 -4.29 -7.71 -2.28
N LEU A 10 -3.63 -6.68 -1.78
CA LEU A 10 -2.17 -6.59 -1.67
C LEU A 10 -1.78 -6.78 -0.21
N SER A 11 -0.87 -7.73 0.04
CA SER A 11 -0.31 -8.01 1.36
C SER A 11 1.08 -7.38 1.44
N TRP A 12 1.20 -6.23 2.11
CA TRP A 12 2.44 -5.47 2.13
C TRP A 12 2.54 -4.50 3.31
N SER A 13 3.36 -4.83 4.30
CA SER A 13 3.61 -4.00 5.50
C SER A 13 4.72 -2.96 5.32
N VAL A 14 4.95 -2.46 4.10
CA VAL A 14 6.00 -1.48 3.76
C VAL A 14 7.42 -1.97 4.09
N LYS A 15 7.79 -1.89 5.37
CA LYS A 15 8.98 -2.45 5.98
C LYS A 15 8.73 -2.60 7.48
N GLU A 16 8.75 -3.84 7.97
CA GLU A 16 8.43 -4.14 9.38
C GLU A 16 9.26 -3.30 10.37
N SER A 17 10.57 -3.19 10.18
CA SER A 17 11.43 -2.40 11.08
C SER A 17 11.15 -0.90 11.06
N LEU A 18 10.55 -0.36 9.98
CA LEU A 18 10.06 1.03 9.97
C LEU A 18 8.78 1.14 10.80
N LEU A 19 7.82 0.23 10.62
CA LEU A 19 6.58 0.23 11.40
C LEU A 19 6.85 0.05 12.89
N GLN A 20 7.76 -0.87 13.26
CA GLN A 20 8.19 -1.06 14.65
C GLN A 20 8.83 0.20 15.23
N TYR A 21 9.69 0.88 14.47
CA TYR A 21 10.28 2.15 14.90
C TYR A 21 9.22 3.22 15.19
N ILE A 22 8.20 3.35 14.33
CA ILE A 22 7.11 4.30 14.54
C ILE A 22 6.22 3.88 15.72
N ARG A 23 5.91 2.59 15.88
CA ARG A 23 5.13 2.06 17.02
C ARG A 23 5.78 2.39 18.38
N VAL A 24 7.11 2.54 18.43
CA VAL A 24 7.85 2.87 19.66
C VAL A 24 7.99 4.38 19.87
N LEU A 25 8.20 5.16 18.79
CA LEU A 25 8.60 6.57 18.87
C LEU A 25 7.58 7.56 18.31
N GLY A 26 6.41 7.09 17.92
CA GLY A 26 5.43 7.86 17.17
C GLY A 26 4.07 7.19 17.07
N GLU A 27 3.35 7.52 16.00
CA GLU A 27 1.98 7.08 15.73
C GLU A 27 1.83 6.62 14.28
N ILE A 28 1.03 5.58 14.08
CA ILE A 28 0.53 5.14 12.78
C ILE A 28 -0.98 5.45 12.76
N SER A 29 -1.41 6.36 11.88
CA SER A 29 -2.83 6.58 11.61
C SER A 29 -3.22 5.83 10.33
N TYR A 30 -4.42 5.24 10.32
CA TYR A 30 -4.93 4.42 9.22
C TYR A 30 -6.14 5.09 8.57
N ALA A 31 -6.19 5.15 7.24
CA ALA A 31 -7.35 5.61 6.49
C ALA A 31 -8.29 4.46 6.11
N SER A 32 -9.54 4.79 5.81
CA SER A 32 -10.61 3.82 5.54
C SER A 32 -10.26 2.86 4.40
N GLY A 33 -10.36 1.56 4.65
CA GLY A 33 -10.19 0.49 3.67
C GLY A 33 -9.03 -0.45 3.99
N LEU A 34 -8.00 0.03 4.69
CA LEU A 34 -6.88 -0.83 5.12
C LEU A 34 -7.32 -1.76 6.26
N VAL A 35 -6.92 -3.02 6.18
CA VAL A 35 -7.09 -3.98 7.27
C VAL A 35 -5.72 -4.36 7.81
N GLU A 36 -5.51 -4.22 9.12
CA GLU A 36 -4.34 -4.80 9.80
C GLU A 36 -4.70 -6.21 10.29
N LEU A 37 -4.01 -7.22 9.78
CA LEU A 37 -4.15 -8.63 10.19
C LEU A 37 -2.87 -9.07 10.90
N GLY A 38 -2.83 -8.94 12.22
CA GLY A 38 -1.61 -9.18 12.99
C GLY A 38 -0.57 -8.09 12.70
N ASP A 39 0.58 -8.46 12.15
CA ASP A 39 1.64 -7.53 11.70
C ASP A 39 1.58 -7.21 10.19
N GLU A 40 0.51 -7.66 9.51
CA GLU A 40 0.35 -7.53 8.07
C GLU A 40 -0.64 -6.41 7.70
N LEU A 41 -0.20 -5.48 6.85
CA LEU A 41 -1.09 -4.50 6.23
C LEU A 41 -1.69 -5.08 4.95
N VAL A 42 -3.02 -5.13 4.91
CA VAL A 42 -3.79 -5.64 3.78
C VAL A 42 -4.52 -4.48 3.10
N TRP A 43 -4.16 -4.26 1.84
CA TRP A 43 -4.69 -3.19 1.00
C TRP A 43 -5.74 -3.77 0.05
N PRO A 44 -7.01 -3.31 0.09
CA PRO A 44 -8.06 -3.80 -0.78
C PRO A 44 -7.83 -3.40 -2.23
N LEU A 45 -8.14 -4.29 -3.17
CA LEU A 45 -8.12 -3.97 -4.60
C LEU A 45 -9.20 -2.92 -4.93
N ALA A 46 -8.78 -1.83 -5.57
CA ALA A 46 -9.66 -0.78 -6.09
C ALA A 46 -9.93 -0.97 -7.58
N SER A 47 -8.89 -1.27 -8.38
CA SER A 47 -9.04 -1.54 -9.82
C SER A 47 -7.95 -2.50 -10.31
N ASP A 48 -8.22 -3.22 -11.40
CA ASP A 48 -7.26 -4.12 -12.07
C ASP A 48 -7.54 -4.09 -13.57
N HIS A 49 -6.54 -3.69 -14.35
CA HIS A 49 -6.66 -3.56 -15.80
C HIS A 49 -5.32 -3.86 -16.49
N HIS A 50 -5.36 -3.96 -17.82
CA HIS A 50 -4.15 -4.00 -18.64
C HIS A 50 -4.12 -2.74 -19.50
N ASP A 51 -2.94 -2.16 -19.68
CA ASP A 51 -2.75 -1.08 -20.64
C ASP A 51 -2.62 -1.62 -22.08
N ALA A 52 -2.44 -0.71 -23.04
CA ALA A 52 -2.32 -1.06 -24.46
C ALA A 52 -1.08 -1.91 -24.79
N ASP A 53 -0.04 -1.83 -23.96
CA ASP A 53 1.20 -2.58 -24.11
C ASP A 53 1.16 -3.93 -23.37
N GLY A 54 0.03 -4.26 -22.74
CA GLY A 54 -0.18 -5.50 -22.01
C GLY A 54 0.38 -5.50 -20.59
N VAL A 55 0.80 -4.35 -20.06
CA VAL A 55 1.21 -4.21 -18.66
C VAL A 55 -0.03 -4.32 -17.79
N ARG A 56 0.00 -5.22 -16.80
CA ARG A 56 -1.05 -5.30 -15.77
C ARG A 56 -0.84 -4.18 -14.76
N ILE A 57 -1.90 -3.44 -14.47
CA ILE A 57 -1.95 -2.35 -13.51
C ILE A 57 -3.03 -2.69 -12.48
N ALA A 58 -2.63 -2.90 -11.23
CA ALA A 58 -3.53 -3.12 -10.11
C ALA A 58 -3.40 -1.96 -9.10
N GLU A 59 -4.50 -1.26 -8.87
CA GLU A 59 -4.61 -0.16 -7.92
C GLU A 59 -5.27 -0.67 -6.64
N PHE A 60 -4.70 -0.31 -5.50
CA PHE A 60 -5.19 -0.68 -4.19
C PHE A 60 -5.60 0.57 -3.43
N GLY A 61 -6.63 0.47 -2.60
CA GLY A 61 -7.10 1.59 -1.77
C GLY A 61 -6.49 1.57 -0.37
N GLY A 62 -6.53 2.72 0.28
CA GLY A 62 -6.17 2.90 1.68
C GLY A 62 -4.92 3.76 1.86
N ALA A 63 -4.66 4.15 3.10
CA ALA A 63 -3.50 4.94 3.44
C ALA A 63 -3.02 4.70 4.88
N ILE A 64 -1.74 4.88 5.09
CA ILE A 64 -1.13 5.04 6.41
C ILE A 64 -0.41 6.38 6.50
N HIS A 65 -0.47 6.98 7.68
CA HIS A 65 0.25 8.20 8.03
C HIS A 65 1.16 7.90 9.21
N LEU A 66 2.47 7.99 8.98
CA LEU A 66 3.50 7.75 9.98
C LEU A 66 3.99 9.09 10.51
N ARG A 67 3.84 9.33 11.81
CA ARG A 67 4.36 10.53 12.47
C ARG A 67 5.27 10.13 13.63
N ALA A 68 6.41 10.79 13.78
CA ALA A 68 7.30 10.61 14.93
C ALA A 68 8.14 11.87 15.17
N HIS A 69 8.82 11.94 16.33
CA HIS A 69 9.74 13.05 16.69
C HIS A 69 9.07 14.42 16.57
N ASP A 70 7.89 14.57 17.18
CA ASP A 70 7.13 15.82 17.21
C ASP A 70 6.87 16.43 15.82
N GLY A 71 6.71 15.57 14.80
CA GLY A 71 6.39 15.96 13.43
C GLY A 71 7.60 16.14 12.51
N LEU A 72 8.83 15.92 12.98
CA LEU A 72 10.02 15.88 12.11
C LEU A 72 9.96 14.71 11.11
N LEU A 73 9.39 13.59 11.53
CA LEU A 73 9.02 12.50 10.62
C LEU A 73 7.51 12.61 10.35
N ASP A 74 7.17 12.78 9.08
CA ASP A 74 5.81 12.93 8.58
C ASP A 74 5.76 12.26 7.18
N ILE A 75 5.30 11.01 7.13
CA ILE A 75 5.28 10.20 5.91
C ILE A 75 3.86 9.71 5.66
N VAL A 76 3.35 9.97 4.46
CA VAL A 76 2.11 9.38 3.96
C VAL A 76 2.44 8.31 2.93
N ILE A 77 1.79 7.16 3.05
CA ILE A 77 1.79 6.10 2.04
C ILE A 77 0.34 5.77 1.74
N ALA A 78 -0.11 6.11 0.55
CA ALA A 78 -1.50 5.95 0.12
C ALA A 78 -1.58 5.29 -1.25
N ASP A 79 -2.72 4.64 -1.50
CA ASP A 79 -3.15 4.07 -2.77
C ASP A 79 -2.03 3.36 -3.58
N PRO A 80 -1.54 2.20 -3.12
CA PRO A 80 -0.49 1.50 -3.83
C PRO A 80 -0.92 1.12 -5.26
N GLU A 81 -0.04 1.30 -6.23
CA GLU A 81 -0.20 0.83 -7.60
C GLU A 81 0.89 -0.20 -7.91
N VAL A 82 0.48 -1.38 -8.35
CA VAL A 82 1.35 -2.45 -8.80
C VAL A 82 1.28 -2.53 -10.32
N ARG A 83 2.41 -2.30 -10.98
CA ARG A 83 2.58 -2.49 -12.43
C ARG A 83 3.45 -3.70 -12.70
N VAL A 84 2.98 -4.65 -13.49
CA VAL A 84 3.74 -5.86 -13.81
C VAL A 84 3.72 -6.11 -15.32
N ASN A 85 4.90 -6.30 -15.88
CA ASN A 85 5.09 -6.82 -17.23
C ASN A 85 5.77 -8.20 -17.17
N GLU A 86 6.14 -8.77 -18.32
CA GLU A 86 6.70 -10.12 -18.41
C GLU A 86 7.99 -10.35 -17.61
N THR A 87 8.75 -9.29 -17.32
CA THR A 87 10.10 -9.39 -16.73
C THR A 87 10.31 -8.57 -15.47
N GLN A 88 9.42 -7.61 -15.17
CA GLN A 88 9.59 -6.64 -14.10
C GLN A 88 8.26 -6.29 -13.42
N GLY A 89 8.37 -5.94 -12.14
CA GLY A 89 7.30 -5.35 -11.35
C GLY A 89 7.74 -4.03 -10.72
N GLN A 90 6.82 -3.09 -10.64
CA GLN A 90 6.99 -1.82 -9.93
C GLN A 90 5.85 -1.66 -8.93
N LEU A 91 6.20 -1.21 -7.73
CA LEU A 91 5.26 -0.78 -6.71
C LEU A 91 5.47 0.73 -6.52
N SER A 92 4.41 1.50 -6.73
CA SER A 92 4.38 2.94 -6.47
C SER A 92 3.28 3.27 -5.48
N VAL A 93 3.37 4.45 -4.86
CA VAL A 93 2.41 4.93 -3.85
C VAL A 93 2.24 6.44 -3.99
N ARG A 94 1.10 6.95 -3.56
CA ARG A 94 0.87 8.38 -3.34
C ARG A 94 1.46 8.79 -1.99
N THR A 95 2.06 9.98 -1.94
CA THR A 95 2.75 10.52 -0.75
C THR A 95 2.01 11.69 -0.10
N ALA A 96 0.73 11.86 -0.42
CA ALA A 96 -0.15 12.87 0.13
C ALA A 96 -1.53 12.25 0.40
N LEU A 97 -2.19 12.68 1.46
CA LEU A 97 -3.61 12.43 1.65
C LEU A 97 -4.39 13.44 0.82
N ASP A 98 -5.49 13.02 0.21
CA ASP A 98 -6.38 13.96 -0.47
C ASP A 98 -6.89 14.99 0.55
N ALA A 99 -6.90 16.26 0.16
CA ALA A 99 -7.53 17.29 0.96
C ALA A 99 -9.03 16.98 1.06
N PRO A 100 -9.65 17.14 2.25
CA PRO A 100 -11.09 16.93 2.42
C PRO A 100 -11.93 17.86 1.53
#